data_AF-A0AAV4MB98-F1
#
_entry.id   AF-A0AAV4MB98-F1
#
_cell.length_a   1.000
_cell.length_b   1.000
_cell.length_c   1.000
_cell.angle_alpha   90.00
_cell.angle_beta   90.00
_cell.angle_gamma   90.00
#
_symmetry.space_group_name_H-M   'P 1'
#
loop_
_entity.id
_entity.type
_entity.pdbx_description
1 polymer ?
#
loop_
_entity_poly.entity_id
_entity_poly.type
_entity_poly.pdbx_seq_one_letter_code
_entity_poly.pdbx_strand_id
1 'polypeptide(L)'
;MLYYDLKLPAGTETFPVHRSILSARSLVFRTMLQHKFSDTVDVEDLDAYTMRQLLLYVYTGNIDDLQWENVAKLYSVGDRFKLLCLKEKCVSIFKNFLISSVICKILRTVHLQGNEGVEGDCDEFYLRLRDLRYVFRNKYT
;
A
#
# COMPACT_ATOMS: atom_id res chain seq x y z
N MET A 1 3.63 -7.59 29.56
CA MET A 1 4.28 -8.30 28.43
C MET A 1 3.19 -8.72 27.47
N LEU A 2 3.11 -8.12 26.29
CA LEU A 2 2.22 -8.63 25.25
C LEU A 2 2.95 -9.81 24.59
N TYR A 3 2.52 -11.03 24.94
CA TYR A 3 3.11 -12.27 24.46
C TYR A 3 2.81 -12.47 22.97
N TYR A 4 3.84 -12.40 22.13
CA TYR A 4 3.75 -12.82 20.73
C TYR A 4 3.88 -14.35 20.63
N ASP A 5 3.22 -14.95 19.65
CA ASP A 5 3.19 -16.41 19.40
C ASP A 5 3.64 -16.78 17.97
N LEU A 6 4.09 -15.77 17.22
CA LEU A 6 4.59 -15.90 15.87
C LEU A 6 5.64 -14.83 15.57
N LYS A 7 6.62 -15.18 14.75
CA LYS A 7 7.62 -14.31 14.16
C LYS A 7 7.51 -14.37 12.63
N LEU A 8 7.51 -13.20 12.00
CA LEU A 8 7.51 -13.06 10.54
C LEU A 8 8.85 -12.46 10.09
N PRO A 9 9.73 -13.21 9.42
CA PRO A 9 10.89 -12.64 8.77
C PRO A 9 10.45 -11.80 7.55
N ALA A 10 11.15 -10.69 7.29
CA ALA A 10 10.98 -9.86 6.11
C ALA A 10 12.29 -9.12 5.81
N GLY A 11 12.96 -9.49 4.72
CA GLY A 11 14.32 -9.02 4.43
C GLY A 11 15.29 -9.34 5.57
N THR A 12 15.93 -8.31 6.13
CA THR A 12 16.89 -8.44 7.23
C THR A 12 16.26 -8.36 8.63
N GLU A 13 14.93 -8.22 8.71
CA GLU A 13 14.22 -7.98 9.96
C GLU A 13 13.26 -9.12 10.31
N THR A 14 12.87 -9.21 11.57
CA THR A 14 11.91 -10.20 12.05
C THR A 14 10.89 -9.53 12.99
N PHE A 15 9.62 -9.74 12.69
CA PHE A 15 8.51 -9.08 13.35
C PHE A 15 7.79 -10.03 14.31
N PRO A 16 7.82 -9.79 15.63
CA PRO A 16 7.00 -10.53 16.58
C PRO A 16 5.53 -10.08 16.43
N VAL A 17 4.62 -11.04 16.27
CA VAL A 17 3.21 -10.81 15.98
C VAL A 17 2.30 -11.83 16.68
N HIS A 18 0.98 -11.57 16.63
CA HIS A 18 -0.04 -12.44 17.19
C HIS A 18 -0.82 -13.13 16.06
N ARG A 19 -0.80 -14.47 16.05
CA ARG A 19 -1.51 -15.29 15.05
C ARG A 19 -3.00 -15.00 15.02
N SER A 20 -3.58 -14.84 16.19
CA SER A 20 -5.03 -14.61 16.37
C SER A 20 -5.46 -13.32 15.68
N ILE A 21 -4.70 -12.24 15.82
CA ILE A 21 -4.98 -10.94 15.20
C ILE A 21 -4.85 -11.05 13.67
N LEU A 22 -3.74 -11.59 13.16
CA LEU A 22 -3.54 -11.78 11.72
C LEU A 22 -4.68 -12.60 11.09
N SER A 23 -5.03 -13.73 11.72
CA SER A 23 -6.10 -14.63 11.28
C SER A 23 -7.49 -14.01 11.37
N ALA A 24 -7.73 -13.11 12.32
CA ALA A 24 -8.98 -12.38 12.42
C ALA A 24 -9.13 -11.32 11.31
N ARG A 25 -8.01 -10.70 10.91
CA ARG A 25 -7.98 -9.55 9.99
C ARG A 25 -7.84 -9.93 8.52
N SER A 26 -7.36 -11.14 8.21
CA SER A 26 -7.29 -11.66 6.84
C SER A 26 -7.60 -13.15 6.81
N LEU A 27 -8.51 -13.55 5.92
CA LEU A 27 -8.76 -14.96 5.62
C LEU A 27 -7.52 -15.64 5.06
N VAL A 28 -6.70 -14.93 4.29
CA VAL A 28 -5.45 -15.46 3.74
C VAL A 28 -4.46 -15.80 4.85
N PHE A 29 -4.27 -14.89 5.82
CA PHE A 29 -3.46 -15.20 7.01
C PHE A 29 -4.05 -16.37 7.80
N ARG A 30 -5.37 -16.42 7.98
CA ARG A 30 -6.02 -17.52 8.69
C ARG A 30 -5.71 -18.86 8.05
N THR A 31 -5.93 -18.99 6.75
CA THR A 31 -5.67 -20.23 6.00
C THR A 31 -4.18 -20.57 6.00
N MET A 32 -3.30 -19.58 5.85
CA MET A 32 -1.86 -19.78 5.85
C MET A 32 -1.32 -20.29 7.19
N LEU A 33 -1.93 -19.85 8.31
CA LEU A 33 -1.47 -20.15 9.66
C LEU A 33 -2.18 -21.36 10.29
N GLN A 34 -3.30 -21.82 9.73
CA GLN A 34 -4.18 -22.83 10.31
C GLN A 34 -3.48 -24.15 10.69
N HIS A 35 -2.46 -24.55 9.94
CA HIS A 35 -1.71 -25.79 10.18
C HIS A 35 -0.21 -25.56 10.45
N LYS A 36 0.20 -24.30 10.68
CA LYS A 36 1.59 -23.96 10.96
C LYS A 36 1.79 -23.77 12.46
N PHE A 37 2.42 -24.74 13.11
CA PHE A 37 2.72 -24.68 14.55
C PHE A 37 4.11 -24.09 14.87
N SER A 38 4.95 -23.85 13.86
CA SER A 38 6.27 -23.22 14.01
C SER A 38 6.15 -21.79 14.48
N ASP A 39 6.91 -21.39 15.51
CA ASP A 39 6.96 -20.03 16.05
C ASP A 39 7.45 -18.97 15.04
N THR A 40 8.05 -19.40 13.93
CA THR A 40 8.49 -18.55 12.83
C THR A 40 7.89 -19.03 11.52
N VAL A 41 7.27 -18.12 10.77
CA VAL A 41 6.67 -18.42 9.46
C VAL A 41 7.12 -17.38 8.47
N ASP A 42 7.76 -17.83 7.40
CA ASP A 42 8.05 -16.98 6.26
C ASP A 42 6.76 -16.72 5.45
N VAL A 43 6.52 -15.45 5.18
CA VAL A 43 5.30 -14.93 4.55
C VAL A 43 5.72 -14.08 3.36
N GLU A 44 6.08 -14.77 2.28
CA GLU A 44 6.46 -14.20 0.98
C GLU A 44 7.59 -13.15 1.03
N ASP A 45 8.20 -12.85 -0.12
CA ASP A 45 9.25 -11.82 -0.22
C ASP A 45 8.65 -10.40 -0.09
N LEU A 46 8.30 -10.01 1.13
CA LEU A 46 8.02 -8.62 1.49
C LEU A 46 9.29 -7.99 2.07
N ASP A 47 9.61 -6.78 1.61
CA ASP A 47 10.62 -5.97 2.28
C ASP A 47 10.14 -5.53 3.67
N ALA A 48 11.09 -5.29 4.58
CA ALA A 48 10.79 -4.98 5.97
C ALA A 48 9.89 -3.74 6.15
N TYR A 49 10.01 -2.75 5.26
CA TYR A 49 9.18 -1.56 5.30
C TYR A 49 7.72 -1.88 4.93
N THR A 50 7.52 -2.65 3.87
CA THR A 50 6.18 -3.07 3.43
C THR A 50 5.52 -3.97 4.48
N MET A 51 6.28 -4.88 5.10
CA MET A 51 5.80 -5.72 6.21
C MET A 51 5.37 -4.87 7.41
N ARG A 52 6.15 -3.86 7.81
CA ARG A 52 5.78 -2.92 8.88
C ARG A 52 4.43 -2.25 8.62
N GLN A 53 4.23 -1.72 7.42
CA GLN A 53 3.01 -0.99 7.08
C GLN A 53 1.79 -1.93 6.99
N LEU A 54 1.98 -3.15 6.49
CA LEU A 54 0.95 -4.19 6.54
C LEU A 54 0.55 -4.50 7.99
N LEU A 55 1.53 -4.69 8.88
CA LEU A 55 1.28 -4.99 10.28
C LEU A 55 0.61 -3.80 10.98
N LEU A 56 1.08 -2.57 10.75
CA LEU A 56 0.43 -1.37 11.28
C LEU A 56 -1.06 -1.35 10.91
N TYR A 57 -1.39 -1.62 9.64
CA TYR A 57 -2.77 -1.70 9.19
C TYR A 57 -3.55 -2.85 9.82
N VAL A 58 -2.96 -4.04 9.93
CA VAL A 58 -3.61 -5.20 10.54
C VAL A 58 -4.03 -4.89 11.98
N TYR A 59 -3.16 -4.24 12.75
CA TYR A 59 -3.39 -3.94 14.16
C TYR A 59 -4.25 -2.70 14.41
N THR A 60 -4.11 -1.65 13.59
CA THR A 60 -4.71 -0.33 13.87
C THR A 60 -5.77 0.10 12.85
N GLY A 61 -5.83 -0.55 11.69
CA GLY A 61 -6.63 -0.11 10.55
C GLY A 61 -6.07 1.11 9.82
N ASN A 62 -4.90 1.61 10.21
CA ASN A 62 -4.24 2.79 9.62
C ASN A 62 -2.95 2.41 8.89
N ILE A 63 -2.52 3.32 8.03
CA ILE A 63 -1.24 3.27 7.32
C ILE A 63 -0.60 4.64 7.51
N ASP A 64 0.74 4.69 7.57
CA ASP A 64 1.45 5.96 7.74
C ASP A 64 1.44 6.77 6.43
N ASP A 65 2.02 7.97 6.46
CA ASP A 65 2.19 8.79 5.26
C ASP A 65 3.27 8.19 4.36
N LEU A 66 2.83 7.51 3.31
CA LEU A 66 3.67 6.70 2.42
C LEU A 66 3.99 7.44 1.14
N GLN A 67 5.23 7.36 0.67
CA GLN A 67 5.58 7.77 -0.71
C GLN A 67 4.83 6.93 -1.75
N TRP A 68 4.69 7.44 -2.96
CA TRP A 68 3.91 6.81 -4.04
C TRP A 68 4.27 5.33 -4.26
N GLU A 69 5.56 5.02 -4.35
CA GLU A 69 6.07 3.67 -4.60
C GLU A 69 5.69 2.71 -3.46
N ASN A 70 5.69 3.21 -2.23
CA ASN A 70 5.33 2.45 -1.04
C ASN A 70 3.83 2.17 -0.98
N VAL A 71 2.99 3.13 -1.37
CA VAL A 71 1.54 2.92 -1.50
C VAL A 71 1.25 1.86 -2.56
N ALA A 72 2.00 1.85 -3.67
CA ALA A 72 1.84 0.86 -4.74
C ALA A 72 2.17 -0.55 -4.27
N LYS A 73 3.30 -0.73 -3.58
CA LYS A 73 3.64 -2.01 -2.95
C LYS A 73 2.55 -2.46 -1.98
N LEU A 74 2.09 -1.55 -1.11
CA LEU A 74 1.10 -1.88 -0.09
C LEU A 74 -0.28 -2.20 -0.69
N TYR A 75 -0.66 -1.56 -1.80
CA TYR A 75 -1.85 -1.91 -2.57
C TYR A 75 -1.78 -3.36 -3.08
N SER A 76 -0.65 -3.75 -3.67
CA SER A 76 -0.43 -5.12 -4.16
C SER A 76 -0.51 -6.15 -3.03
N VAL A 77 0.07 -5.83 -1.88
CA VAL A 77 -0.07 -6.66 -0.66
C VAL A 77 -1.53 -6.72 -0.22
N GLY A 78 -2.25 -5.59 -0.21
CA GLY A 78 -3.67 -5.57 0.11
C GLY A 78 -4.51 -6.49 -0.79
N ASP A 79 -4.17 -6.58 -2.08
CA ASP A 79 -4.84 -7.52 -2.99
C ASP A 79 -4.51 -8.99 -2.71
N ARG A 80 -3.24 -9.29 -2.46
CA ARG A 80 -2.77 -10.66 -2.15
C ARG A 80 -3.39 -11.19 -0.86
N PHE A 81 -3.38 -10.40 0.20
CA PHE A 81 -3.95 -10.76 1.50
C PHE A 81 -5.46 -10.52 1.59
N LYS A 82 -6.11 -10.13 0.48
CA LYS A 82 -7.55 -9.86 0.36
C LYS A 82 -8.07 -8.87 1.40
N LEU A 83 -7.28 -7.82 1.65
CA LEU A 83 -7.58 -6.71 2.56
C LEU A 83 -8.22 -5.56 1.78
N LEU A 84 -9.53 -5.67 1.49
CA LEU A 84 -10.22 -4.70 0.63
C LEU A 84 -10.11 -3.25 1.13
N CYS A 85 -10.34 -3.01 2.43
CA CYS A 85 -10.27 -1.65 2.97
C CYS A 85 -8.85 -1.06 2.95
N LEU A 86 -7.81 -1.90 2.95
CA LEU A 86 -6.43 -1.43 2.74
C LEU A 86 -6.25 -0.93 1.30
N LYS A 87 -6.75 -1.69 0.32
CA LYS A 87 -6.72 -1.28 -1.09
C LYS A 87 -7.44 0.05 -1.30
N GLU A 88 -8.63 0.21 -0.71
CA GLU A 88 -9.41 1.44 -0.80
C GLU A 88 -8.67 2.64 -0.21
N LYS A 89 -8.01 2.45 0.95
CA LYS A 89 -7.13 3.48 1.54
C LYS A 89 -5.98 3.83 0.60
N CYS A 90 -5.28 2.86 0.03
CA CYS A 90 -4.21 3.10 -0.94
C CYS A 90 -4.72 3.89 -2.17
N VAL A 91 -5.89 3.54 -2.71
CA VAL A 91 -6.52 4.28 -3.82
C VAL A 91 -6.83 5.73 -3.45
N SER A 92 -7.31 5.97 -2.22
CA SER A 92 -7.55 7.32 -1.72
C SER A 92 -6.26 8.15 -1.66
N ILE A 93 -5.17 7.57 -1.15
CA ILE A 93 -3.87 8.23 -1.10
C ILE A 93 -3.34 8.54 -2.50
N PHE A 94 -3.47 7.60 -3.45
CA PHE A 94 -3.08 7.84 -4.84
C PHE A 94 -3.83 9.02 -5.47
N LYS A 95 -5.13 9.14 -5.22
CA LYS A 95 -5.91 10.29 -5.68
C LYS A 95 -5.35 11.59 -5.11
N ASN A 96 -5.01 11.62 -3.82
CA ASN A 96 -4.44 12.81 -3.18
C ASN A 96 -3.07 13.19 -3.78
N PHE A 97 -2.20 12.22 -4.07
CA PHE A 97 -0.93 12.49 -4.76
C PHE A 97 -1.14 13.12 -6.13
N LEU A 98 -2.10 12.61 -6.90
CA LEU A 98 -2.39 13.16 -8.20
C LEU A 98 -2.95 14.58 -8.11
N ILE A 99 -3.93 14.81 -7.23
CA ILE A 99 -4.53 16.13 -7.01
C ILE A 99 -3.43 17.14 -6.61
N SER A 100 -2.58 16.79 -5.64
CA SER A 100 -1.47 17.63 -5.22
C SER A 100 -0.52 17.95 -6.39
N SER A 101 -0.21 16.95 -7.22
CA SER A 101 0.66 17.16 -8.40
C SER A 101 0.05 18.10 -9.44
N VAL A 102 -1.26 18.01 -9.69
CA VAL A 102 -1.98 18.89 -10.63
C VAL A 102 -2.04 20.31 -10.09
N ILE A 103 -2.40 20.47 -8.81
CA ILE A 103 -2.45 21.80 -8.17
C ILE A 103 -1.08 22.47 -8.23
N CYS A 104 0.00 21.77 -7.88
CA CYS A 104 1.36 22.30 -7.95
C CYS A 104 1.76 22.76 -9.36
N LYS A 105 1.31 22.03 -10.40
CA LYS A 105 1.57 22.43 -11.80
C LYS A 105 0.76 23.63 -12.21
N ILE A 106 -0.56 23.64 -11.96
CA ILE A 106 -1.41 24.79 -12.26
C ILE A 106 -0.88 26.05 -11.57
N LEU A 107 -0.53 25.96 -10.28
CA LEU A 107 0.04 27.09 -9.54
C LEU A 107 1.36 27.56 -10.16
N ARG A 108 2.22 26.64 -10.60
CA ARG A 108 3.47 26.99 -11.29
C ARG A 108 3.18 27.64 -12.64
N THR A 109 2.26 27.11 -13.43
CA THR A 109 1.88 27.65 -14.74
C THR A 109 1.27 29.05 -14.59
N VAL A 110 0.36 29.26 -13.64
CA VAL A 110 -0.22 30.58 -13.34
C VAL A 110 0.82 31.56 -12.80
N HIS A 111 1.76 31.09 -11.97
CA HIS A 111 2.85 31.93 -11.45
C HIS A 111 3.86 32.33 -12.54
N LEU A 112 4.12 31.43 -13.49
CA LEU A 112 5.11 31.65 -14.57
C LEU A 112 4.50 32.34 -15.80
N GLN A 113 3.19 32.18 -16.06
CA GLN A 113 2.52 32.71 -17.25
C GLN A 113 1.09 33.16 -16.93
N GLY A 114 0.76 34.39 -17.32
CA GLY A 114 -0.63 34.81 -17.44
C GLY A 114 -1.30 34.11 -18.62
N ASN A 115 -1.97 32.98 -18.35
CA ASN A 115 -3.12 32.41 -19.10
C ASN A 115 -2.95 31.46 -20.31
N GLU A 116 -1.83 30.79 -20.61
CA GLU A 116 -1.77 29.90 -21.82
C GLU A 116 -1.40 28.41 -21.63
N GLY A 117 -1.23 27.89 -20.41
CA GLY A 117 -0.66 26.53 -20.23
C GLY A 117 -1.56 25.40 -19.69
N VAL A 118 -2.86 25.62 -19.50
CA VAL A 118 -3.68 24.69 -18.67
C VAL A 118 -4.06 23.37 -19.38
N GLU A 119 -4.18 23.35 -20.71
CA GLU A 119 -4.64 22.15 -21.44
C GLU A 119 -3.62 21.01 -21.45
N GLY A 120 -2.32 21.30 -21.63
CA GLY A 120 -1.27 20.27 -21.61
C GLY A 120 -1.08 19.59 -20.25
N ASP A 121 -1.40 20.30 -19.16
CA ASP A 121 -1.34 19.77 -17.80
C ASP A 121 -2.43 18.71 -17.54
N CYS A 122 -3.59 18.85 -18.20
CA CYS A 122 -4.67 17.85 -18.14
C CYS A 122 -4.27 16.53 -18.82
N ASP A 123 -3.49 16.59 -19.90
CA ASP A 123 -3.04 15.39 -20.62
C ASP A 123 -2.05 14.55 -19.82
N GLU A 124 -1.10 15.18 -19.11
CA GLU A 124 -0.17 14.44 -18.25
C GLU A 124 -0.88 13.82 -17.03
N PHE A 125 -1.89 14.51 -16.48
CA PHE A 125 -2.76 13.94 -15.45
C PHE A 125 -3.53 12.72 -15.97
N TYR A 126 -4.06 12.80 -17.19
CA TYR A 126 -4.73 11.67 -17.84
C TYR A 126 -3.77 10.49 -18.08
N LEU A 127 -2.51 10.75 -18.46
CA LEU A 127 -1.49 9.71 -18.59
C LEU A 127 -1.18 9.04 -17.26
N ARG A 128 -1.04 9.79 -16.15
CA ARG A 128 -0.82 9.20 -14.82
C ARG A 128 -2.04 8.41 -14.32
N LEU A 129 -3.25 8.86 -14.62
CA LEU A 129 -4.48 8.08 -14.38
C LEU A 129 -4.51 6.81 -15.23
N ARG A 130 -4.06 6.88 -16.49
CA ARG A 130 -3.93 5.72 -17.37
C ARG A 130 -2.89 4.73 -16.85
N ASP A 131 -1.77 5.22 -16.32
CA ASP A 131 -0.72 4.40 -15.74
C ASP A 131 -1.17 3.76 -14.42
N LEU A 132 -1.90 4.48 -13.56
CA LEU A 132 -2.62 3.88 -12.44
C LEU A 132 -3.54 2.77 -12.93
N ARG A 133 -4.39 3.06 -13.92
CA ARG A 133 -5.32 2.08 -14.50
C ARG A 133 -4.58 0.88 -15.11
N TYR A 134 -3.40 1.08 -15.70
CA TYR A 134 -2.55 0.03 -16.25
C TYR A 134 -1.88 -0.80 -15.15
N VAL A 135 -1.30 -0.16 -14.13
CA VAL A 135 -0.75 -0.81 -12.94
C VAL A 135 -1.83 -1.63 -12.23
N PHE A 136 -3.05 -1.11 -12.14
CA PHE A 136 -4.20 -1.81 -11.57
C PHE A 136 -4.75 -2.95 -12.46
N ARG A 137 -4.47 -2.95 -13.78
CA ARG A 137 -5.06 -3.89 -14.75
C ARG A 137 -4.12 -4.97 -15.27
N ASN A 138 -2.82 -4.68 -15.46
CA ASN A 138 -1.94 -5.51 -16.28
C ASN A 138 -0.66 -6.02 -15.60
N LYS A 139 -0.36 -5.62 -14.35
CA LYS A 139 0.88 -6.06 -13.70
C LYS A 139 0.71 -7.15 -12.65
N TYR A 140 -0.52 -7.52 -12.28
CA TYR A 140 -0.78 -8.40 -11.13
C TYR A 140 -1.99 -9.35 -11.28
N THR A 141 -2.36 -9.71 -12.52
CA THR A 141 -3.04 -10.97 -12.85
C THR A 141 -1.99 -11.95 -13.37
#